data_AF-A0A0T5ZIE5-F1
#
_entry.id   AF-A0A0T5ZIE5-F1
#
_cell.length_a   1.000
_cell.length_b   1.000
_cell.length_c   1.000
_cell.angle_alpha   90.00
_cell.angle_beta   90.00
_cell.angle_gamma   90.00
#
_symmetry.space_group_name_H-M   'P 1'
#
loop_
_entity.id
_entity.type
_entity.pdbx_description
1 polymer ?
#
loop_
_entity_poly.entity_id
_entity_poly.type
_entity_poly.pdbx_seq_one_letter_code
_entity_poly.pdbx_strand_id
1 'polypeptide(L)'
;MPELDLARIRRFVDARVPARARHQVRLEVEVQGSAVTIVERRAPWRADIGPEWSRFPIARLRYSPTNAAWTLFWRDRNLRWHRYDRIDAAAHVDSLLAEIDADPTAIFWG
;
A
#
# COMPACT_ATOMS: atom_id res chain seq x y z
N MET A 1 9.12 1.79 14.17
CA MET A 1 9.27 2.52 12.88
C MET A 1 9.03 3.99 13.15
N PRO A 2 9.55 4.92 12.34
CA PRO A 2 9.34 6.36 12.54
C PRO A 2 7.86 6.75 12.41
N GLU A 3 7.31 7.48 13.38
CA GLU A 3 5.90 7.91 13.37
C GLU A 3 5.58 8.88 12.22
N LEU A 4 6.55 9.74 11.87
CA LEU A 4 6.43 10.68 10.76
C LEU A 4 6.22 9.95 9.42
N ASP A 5 6.94 8.85 9.20
CA ASP A 5 6.79 8.04 7.99
C ASP A 5 5.43 7.34 7.96
N LEU A 6 4.94 6.83 9.10
CA LEU A 6 3.59 6.30 9.17
C LEU A 6 2.52 7.36 8.85
N ALA A 7 2.71 8.60 9.33
CA ALA A 7 1.82 9.71 9.00
C ALA A 7 1.86 10.06 7.50
N ARG A 8 3.04 10.03 6.86
CA ARG A 8 3.19 10.21 5.41
C ARG A 8 2.44 9.16 4.61
N ILE A 9 2.55 7.88 4.99
CA ILE A 9 1.82 6.78 4.33
C ILE A 9 0.30 6.98 4.44
N ARG A 10 -0.20 7.34 5.63
CA ARG A 10 -1.63 7.60 5.84
C ARG A 10 -2.14 8.74 4.98
N ARG A 11 -1.41 9.87 4.95
CA ARG A 11 -1.73 11.02 4.10
C ARG A 11 -1.76 10.65 2.61
N PHE A 12 -0.80 9.84 2.16
CA PHE A 12 -0.76 9.35 0.78
C PHE A 12 -2.02 8.56 0.41
N VAL A 13 -2.39 7.60 1.27
CA VAL A 13 -3.58 6.77 1.09
C VAL A 13 -4.87 7.61 1.07
N ASP A 14 -4.99 8.57 1.99
CA ASP A 14 -6.17 9.44 2.08
C ASP A 14 -6.32 10.37 0.86
N ALA A 15 -5.20 10.85 0.32
CA ALA A 15 -5.17 11.74 -0.84
C ALA A 15 -5.46 11.02 -2.16
N ARG A 16 -5.10 9.74 -2.28
CA ARG A 16 -5.21 8.99 -3.55
C ARG A 16 -6.63 8.58 -3.90
N VAL A 17 -7.54 8.43 -2.92
CA VAL A 17 -8.95 8.10 -3.19
C VAL A 17 -9.84 9.35 -3.13
N PRO A 18 -10.34 9.84 -4.28
CA PRO A 18 -11.27 10.97 -4.30
C PRO A 18 -12.51 10.66 -3.47
N ALA A 19 -13.04 11.65 -2.74
CA ALA A 19 -14.22 11.47 -1.89
C ALA A 19 -15.40 10.81 -2.61
N ARG A 20 -15.62 11.19 -3.89
CA ARG A 20 -16.64 10.62 -4.77
C ARG A 20 -16.47 9.13 -5.05
N ALA A 21 -15.26 8.56 -4.98
CA ALA A 21 -14.99 7.16 -5.27
C ALA A 21 -14.94 6.28 -4.00
N ARG A 22 -14.86 6.89 -2.81
CA ARG A 22 -14.77 6.18 -1.50
C ARG A 22 -15.93 5.24 -1.21
N HIS A 23 -17.06 5.38 -1.91
CA HIS A 23 -18.19 4.46 -1.77
C HIS A 23 -18.03 3.16 -2.58
N GLN A 24 -17.09 3.12 -3.53
CA GLN A 24 -16.80 1.97 -4.39
C GLN A 24 -15.42 1.37 -4.11
N VAL A 25 -14.41 2.20 -3.88
CA VAL A 25 -13.03 1.79 -3.60
C VAL A 25 -12.47 2.62 -2.46
N ARG A 26 -11.78 1.99 -1.52
CA ARG A 26 -11.05 2.64 -0.43
C ARG A 26 -9.64 2.09 -0.39
N LEU A 27 -8.70 2.92 0.01
CA LEU A 27 -7.37 2.49 0.38
C LEU A 27 -7.28 2.57 1.91
N GLU A 28 -6.72 1.53 2.52
CA GLU A 28 -6.52 1.39 3.95
C GLU A 28 -5.05 1.12 4.23
N VAL A 29 -4.61 1.53 5.42
CA VAL A 29 -3.26 1.27 5.93
C VAL A 29 -3.33 0.24 7.04
N GLU A 30 -2.71 -0.90 6.83
CA GLU A 30 -2.56 -1.93 7.85
C GLU A 30 -1.14 -1.94 8.40
N VAL A 31 -1.02 -1.82 9.72
CA VAL A 31 0.27 -1.85 10.41
C VAL A 31 0.43 -3.17 11.14
N GLN A 32 1.51 -3.90 10.84
CA GLN A 32 1.87 -5.14 11.51
C GLN A 32 3.35 -5.15 11.87
N GLY A 33 3.66 -4.96 13.16
CA GLY A 33 5.03 -4.88 13.65
C GLY A 33 5.79 -3.72 13.01
N SER A 34 6.87 -4.00 12.28
CA SER A 34 7.66 -3.00 11.54
C SER A 34 7.25 -2.85 10.07
N ALA A 35 6.13 -3.45 9.66
CA ALA A 35 5.63 -3.37 8.29
C ALA A 35 4.31 -2.62 8.21
N VAL A 36 4.15 -1.88 7.11
CA VAL A 36 2.94 -1.16 6.74
C VAL A 36 2.49 -1.67 5.38
N THR A 37 1.24 -2.07 5.26
CA THR A 37 0.65 -2.58 4.02
C THR A 37 -0.44 -1.63 3.56
N ILE A 38 -0.35 -1.17 2.32
CA ILE A 38 -1.42 -0.44 1.64
C ILE A 38 -2.36 -1.48 1.05
N VAL A 39 -3.63 -1.39 1.43
CA VAL A 39 -4.67 -2.35 1.07
C VAL A 39 -5.78 -1.63 0.34
N GLU A 40 -6.17 -2.15 -0.81
CA GLU A 40 -7.37 -1.73 -1.50
C GLU A 40 -8.57 -2.54 -1.02
N ARG A 41 -9.66 -1.85 -0.73
CA ARG A 41 -10.96 -2.42 -0.39
C ARG A 41 -11.95 -1.99 -1.45
N ARG A 42 -12.59 -2.95 -2.12
CA ARG A 42 -13.67 -2.63 -3.07
C ARG A 42 -15.01 -3.06 -2.51
N ALA A 43 -15.99 -2.18 -2.66
CA ALA A 43 -17.38 -2.49 -2.39
C ALA A 43 -17.82 -3.69 -3.24
N PRO A 44 -18.74 -4.52 -2.73
CA PRO A 44 -19.28 -5.61 -3.52
C PRO A 44 -19.91 -5.06 -4.81
N TRP A 45 -19.60 -5.70 -5.95
CA TRP A 45 -20.15 -5.35 -7.26
C TRP A 45 -21.67 -5.52 -7.33
N ARG A 46 -22.23 -6.33 -6.42
CA ARG A 46 -23.65 -6.70 -6.36
C ARG A 46 -24.07 -6.96 -4.92
N ALA A 47 -25.16 -6.34 -4.48
CA ALA A 47 -25.68 -6.46 -3.11
C ALA A 47 -26.12 -7.90 -2.75
N ASP A 48 -26.44 -8.70 -3.77
CA ASP A 48 -26.86 -10.11 -3.70
C ASP A 48 -25.72 -11.10 -3.43
N ILE A 49 -24.46 -10.71 -3.64
CA ILE A 49 -23.28 -11.56 -3.37
C ILE A 49 -22.76 -11.40 -1.93
N GLY A 50 -23.32 -10.46 -1.17
CA GLY A 50 -23.02 -10.21 0.23
C GLY A 50 -22.45 -8.81 0.48
N PRO A 51 -22.56 -8.29 1.72
CA PRO A 51 -22.13 -6.93 2.05
C PRO A 51 -20.60 -6.78 2.19
N GLU A 52 -19.86 -7.88 2.05
CA GLU A 52 -18.43 -7.90 2.36
C GLU A 52 -17.61 -7.15 1.31
N TRP A 53 -16.83 -6.19 1.80
CA TRP A 53 -15.84 -5.51 0.98
C TRP A 53 -14.70 -6.49 0.69
N SER A 54 -14.30 -6.57 -0.57
CA SER A 54 -13.12 -7.34 -0.97
C SER A 54 -11.85 -6.71 -0.39
N ARG A 55 -10.83 -7.52 -0.13
CA ARG A 55 -9.54 -7.06 0.42
C ARG A 55 -8.42 -7.41 -0.54
N PHE A 56 -7.64 -6.42 -0.95
CA PHE A 56 -6.54 -6.62 -1.87
C PHE A 56 -5.28 -5.88 -1.41
N PRO A 57 -4.27 -6.58 -0.84
CA PRO A 57 -2.99 -5.97 -0.52
C PRO A 57 -2.27 -5.53 -1.80
N ILE A 58 -1.91 -4.25 -1.88
CA ILE A 58 -1.31 -3.62 -3.04
C ILE A 58 0.21 -3.56 -2.90
N ALA A 59 0.67 -2.90 -1.84
CA ALA A 59 2.08 -2.64 -1.59
C ALA A 59 2.39 -2.81 -0.11
N ARG A 60 3.61 -3.27 0.19
CA ARG A 60 4.08 -3.42 1.58
C ARG A 60 5.42 -2.71 1.76
N LEU A 61 5.47 -1.82 2.73
CA LEU A 61 6.64 -1.09 3.17
C LEU A 61 7.13 -1.71 4.47
N ARG A 62 8.38 -2.18 4.52
CA ARG A 62 8.97 -2.75 5.75
C ARG A 62 10.11 -1.90 6.24
N TYR A 63 10.03 -1.46 7.49
CA TYR A 63 11.11 -0.77 8.17
C TYR A 63 12.07 -1.76 8.81
N SER A 64 13.36 -1.59 8.53
CA SER A 64 14.47 -2.26 9.20
C SER A 64 15.11 -1.29 10.20
N PRO A 65 14.97 -1.52 11.52
CA PRO A 65 15.64 -0.68 12.52
C PRO A 65 17.17 -0.75 12.42
N THR A 66 17.71 -1.92 12.05
CA THR A 66 19.15 -2.14 11.91
C THR A 66 19.78 -1.27 10.83
N ASN A 67 19.06 -1.08 9.72
CA ASN A 67 19.54 -0.30 8.58
C ASN A 67 18.94 1.12 8.55
N ALA A 68 18.08 1.44 9.52
CA ALA A 68 17.26 2.66 9.56
C ALA A 68 16.60 2.99 8.20
N ALA A 69 16.08 1.96 7.52
CA ALA A 69 15.60 2.08 6.14
C ALA A 69 14.32 1.30 5.89
N TRP A 70 13.54 1.80 4.94
CA TRP A 70 12.33 1.22 4.40
C TRP A 70 12.63 0.46 3.12
N THR A 71 11.99 -0.70 2.94
CA THR A 71 12.06 -1.47 1.69
C THR A 71 10.65 -1.71 1.17
N LEU A 72 10.47 -1.52 -0.13
CA LEU A 72 9.22 -1.75 -0.84
C LEU A 72 9.11 -3.22 -1.29
N PHE A 73 7.93 -3.79 -1.10
CA PHE A 73 7.55 -5.12 -1.53
C PHE A 73 6.25 -5.06 -2.35
N TRP A 74 6.21 -5.87 -3.40
CA TRP A 74 5.04 -6.10 -4.23
C TRP A 74 4.53 -7.52 -4.04
N ARG A 75 3.27 -7.76 -4.43
CA ARG A 75 2.62 -9.05 -4.29
C ARG A 75 2.47 -9.72 -5.65
N ASP A 76 2.83 -11.00 -5.75
CA ASP A 76 2.52 -11.78 -6.95
C ASP A 76 1.07 -12.29 -6.97
N ARG A 77 0.68 -12.93 -8.08
CA ARG A 77 -0.65 -13.55 -8.23
C ARG A 77 -0.98 -14.60 -7.16
N ASN A 78 0.03 -15.21 -6.53
CA ASN A 78 -0.10 -16.25 -5.50
C ASN A 78 -0.10 -15.68 -4.06
N LEU A 79 -0.25 -14.37 -3.90
CA LEU A 79 -0.25 -13.65 -2.61
C LEU A 79 1.11 -13.67 -1.89
N ARG A 80 2.20 -13.94 -2.62
CA ARG A 80 3.56 -13.91 -2.04
C ARG A 80 4.17 -12.54 -2.19
N TRP A 81 4.89 -12.12 -1.16
CA TRP A 81 5.60 -10.84 -1.12
C TRP A 81 7.00 -10.99 -1.70
N HIS A 82 7.35 -10.10 -2.62
CA HIS A 82 8.64 -10.01 -3.27
C HIS A 82 9.20 -8.62 -3.09
N ARG A 83 10.52 -8.49 -2.94
CA ARG A 83 11.18 -7.17 -2.91
C ARG A 83 10.95 -6.50 -4.27
N TYR A 84 10.70 -5.20 -4.26
CA TYR A 84 10.62 -4.40 -5.47
C TYR A 84 12.03 -3.91 -5.83
N ASP A 85 12.63 -4.49 -6.86
CA ASP A 85 14.05 -4.28 -7.17
C ASP A 85 14.33 -3.04 -8.03
N ARG A 86 13.29 -2.29 -8.44
CA ARG A 86 13.45 -1.05 -9.23
C ARG A 86 13.72 0.19 -8.39
N ILE A 87 13.58 0.10 -7.07
CA ILE A 87 13.92 1.16 -6.13
C ILE A 87 14.68 0.59 -4.94
N ASP A 88 15.74 1.27 -4.54
CA ASP A 88 16.51 0.89 -3.37
C ASP A 88 15.77 1.17 -2.07
N ALA A 89 16.27 0.58 -0.99
CA ALA A 89 15.79 0.90 0.33
C ALA A 89 16.09 2.37 0.67
N ALA A 90 15.14 3.06 1.27
CA ALA A 90 15.23 4.49 1.54
C ALA A 90 15.05 4.78 3.03
N ALA A 91 15.75 5.78 3.57
CA ALA A 91 15.60 6.20 4.96
C ALA A 91 14.18 6.73 5.26
N HIS A 92 13.51 7.28 4.25
CA HIS A 92 12.15 7.81 4.33
C HIS A 92 11.25 7.17 3.27
N VAL A 93 9.95 7.19 3.54
CA VAL A 93 8.95 6.56 2.67
C VAL A 93 8.61 7.37 1.43
N ASP A 94 8.96 8.66 1.36
CA ASP A 94 8.53 9.58 0.31
C ASP A 94 8.86 9.06 -1.11
N SER A 95 10.10 8.62 -1.36
CA SER A 95 10.51 8.06 -2.65
C SER A 95 9.79 6.75 -2.98
N LEU A 96 9.55 5.91 -1.98
CA LEU A 96 8.83 4.64 -2.15
C LEU A 96 7.35 4.88 -2.46
N LEU A 97 6.74 5.88 -1.82
CA LEU A 97 5.37 6.29 -2.08
C LEU A 97 5.23 6.91 -3.47
N ALA A 98 6.19 7.72 -3.91
CA ALA A 98 6.23 8.26 -5.28
C ALA A 98 6.35 7.14 -6.33
N GLU A 99 7.17 6.12 -6.07
CA GLU A 99 7.29 4.95 -6.94
C GLU A 99 5.98 4.16 -7.02
N ILE A 100 5.32 3.94 -5.88
CA ILE A 100 3.99 3.31 -5.84
C ILE A 100 2.99 4.18 -6.62
N ASP A 101 3.02 5.51 -6.48
CA ASP A 101 2.08 6.42 -7.14
C ASP A 101 2.19 6.39 -8.67
N ALA A 102 3.43 6.46 -9.15
CA ALA A 102 3.77 6.43 -10.56
C ALA A 102 3.50 5.06 -11.21
N ASP A 103 3.70 3.98 -10.44
CA ASP A 103 3.54 2.58 -10.84
C ASP A 103 3.93 2.31 -12.31
N PRO A 104 5.22 2.49 -12.66
CA PRO A 104 5.68 2.37 -14.04
C PRO A 104 5.50 0.95 -14.62
N THR A 105 5.27 -0.04 -13.75
CA THR A 105 5.04 -1.45 -14.09
C THR A 105 3.58 -1.85 -14.17
N ALA A 106 2.65 -0.99 -13.75
CA ALA A 106 1.25 -1.36 -13.49
C ALA A 106 1.11 -2.56 -12.50
N ILE A 107 2.06 -2.76 -11.59
CA ILE A 107 2.04 -3.88 -10.62
C ILE A 107 1.23 -3.53 -9.38
N PHE A 108 1.11 -2.24 -9.04
CA PHE A 108 0.40 -1.78 -7.87
C PHE A 108 -1.06 -1.43 -8.18
N TRP A 109 -1.35 -0.83 -9.33
CA TRP A 109 -2.68 -0.32 -9.70
C TRP A 109 -3.28 -0.94 -10.97
N GLY A 110 -2.60 -1.91 -11.58
CA GLY A 110 -3.05 -2.63 -12.79
C GLY A 110 -4.13 -3.68 -12.54
#